data_AF-A0A2D6QF74-F1
#
_entry.id   AF-A0A2D6QF74-F1
#
_cell.length_a   1.000
_cell.length_b   1.000
_cell.length_c   1.000
_cell.angle_alpha   90.00
_cell.angle_beta   90.00
_cell.angle_gamma   90.00
#
_symmetry.space_group_name_H-M   'P 1'
#
loop_
_entity.id
_entity.type
_entity.pdbx_description
1 polymer ?
#
loop_
_entity_poly.entity_id
_entity_poly.type
_entity_poly.pdbx_seq_one_letter_code
_entity_poly.pdbx_strand_id
1 'polypeptide(L)'
;MGVTPTMLRSTRLCTITLATLAGLTSSTLASDAPFADLSLQDAAARAQKEERLLILFFDSETSPDARRMRERTWTDESVLAWLKEEAIALQIPATDTKLKNRYGINWYPQTFVINPDGMRILHKIEGHATATQLVIGMSASLLGNDSQSRPEGDTATNPLAWMAFGNYLFTNEPQRSIECLDAYLWCLDNGEEHIDGFRSYYLEFLLQRIAYLRSYTTKATEALVTRRDRLRAAMIAGVSTEADTREYMRFCFWLRDEADALDAVETMRDLGEEQQVASRLILRAELNRAVGRQLYSDILRLDPNPLEIIDARLKTLHETPVAARTKAGGFFDDRQAIILDASCYFEALLATSRAGDAFVLVDRVVKDAPTGLTFRAFMERTNRLRVFTLTERLAKQGLEVVGERGKGHIQSQLSLILTLKAQDERKGLLDEEQRRLDEADDDDQN
;
A
#
# COMPACT_ATOMS: atom_id res chain seq x y z
N MET A 1 29.37 -40.37 -43.26
CA MET A 1 28.59 -39.13 -43.12
C MET A 1 28.59 -38.77 -41.66
N GLY A 2 29.50 -37.87 -41.27
CA GLY A 2 29.72 -37.48 -39.89
C GLY A 2 28.94 -36.21 -39.58
N VAL A 3 28.27 -36.19 -38.42
CA VAL A 3 27.71 -34.98 -37.82
C VAL A 3 28.29 -34.88 -36.42
N THR A 4 29.18 -33.91 -36.25
CA THR A 4 29.76 -33.46 -34.99
C THR A 4 28.72 -32.68 -34.17
N PRO A 5 28.62 -32.88 -32.85
CA PRO A 5 27.89 -31.97 -31.97
C PRO A 5 28.81 -30.87 -31.45
N THR A 6 28.33 -29.63 -31.55
CA THR A 6 28.99 -28.39 -31.17
C THR A 6 29.00 -28.21 -29.64
N MET A 7 30.17 -27.84 -29.12
CA MET A 7 30.57 -27.61 -27.72
C MET A 7 29.61 -26.67 -26.94
N LEU A 8 29.18 -27.02 -25.72
CA LEU A 8 29.85 -26.78 -24.41
C LEU A 8 30.14 -25.29 -24.12
N ARG A 9 29.25 -24.68 -23.31
CA ARG A 9 29.42 -23.36 -22.69
C ARG A 9 30.56 -23.41 -21.67
N SER A 10 31.39 -22.38 -21.75
CA SER A 10 32.66 -22.16 -21.04
C SER A 10 32.51 -22.08 -19.52
N THR A 11 33.21 -22.98 -18.81
CA THR A 11 33.59 -22.88 -17.40
C THR A 11 34.63 -21.77 -17.24
N ARG A 12 34.36 -20.77 -16.40
CA ARG A 12 35.32 -19.71 -16.04
C ARG A 12 36.44 -20.32 -15.18
N LEU A 13 37.65 -20.42 -15.74
CA LEU A 13 38.90 -20.66 -15.03
C LEU A 13 39.61 -19.31 -14.83
N CYS A 14 39.84 -18.94 -13.57
CA CYS A 14 40.62 -17.77 -13.17
C CYS A 14 42.10 -17.99 -13.51
N THR A 15 42.59 -17.34 -14.57
CA THR A 15 44.02 -17.20 -14.84
C THR A 15 44.44 -15.77 -14.50
N ILE A 16 45.08 -15.59 -13.34
CA ILE A 16 45.69 -14.31 -12.97
C ILE A 16 46.94 -14.11 -13.84
N THR A 17 46.88 -13.14 -14.76
CA THR A 17 48.06 -12.67 -15.49
C THR A 17 48.24 -11.18 -15.19
N LEU A 18 49.36 -10.86 -14.56
CA LEU A 18 49.77 -9.51 -14.18
C LEU A 18 50.38 -8.82 -15.42
N ALA A 19 49.72 -7.79 -15.95
CA ALA A 19 50.30 -6.90 -16.94
C ALA A 19 49.80 -5.48 -16.73
N THR A 20 50.66 -4.65 -16.15
CA THR A 20 50.57 -3.18 -16.08
C THR A 20 50.68 -2.58 -17.48
N LEU A 21 49.62 -1.91 -17.93
CA LEU A 21 49.72 -0.87 -18.95
C LEU A 21 48.75 0.28 -18.62
N ALA A 22 49.34 1.47 -18.44
CA ALA A 22 48.64 2.70 -18.14
C ALA A 22 47.77 3.14 -19.33
N GLY A 23 46.46 3.10 -19.14
CA GLY A 23 45.48 3.80 -19.97
C GLY A 23 44.66 4.70 -19.05
N LEU A 24 44.69 6.00 -19.31
CA LEU A 24 43.84 6.99 -18.68
C LEU A 24 42.38 6.70 -19.04
N THR A 25 41.73 5.83 -18.27
CA THR A 25 40.27 5.77 -18.26
C THR A 25 39.80 6.96 -17.46
N SER A 26 39.14 7.92 -18.12
CA SER A 26 38.27 8.86 -17.45
C SER A 26 37.25 8.05 -16.66
N SER A 27 37.50 7.86 -15.36
CA SER A 27 36.47 7.52 -14.40
C SER A 27 35.48 8.66 -14.46
N THR A 28 34.45 8.52 -15.29
CA THR A 28 33.21 9.26 -15.05
C THR A 28 32.83 8.88 -13.63
N LEU A 29 32.98 9.83 -12.71
CA LEU A 29 32.45 9.71 -11.36
C LEU A 29 31.02 9.24 -11.53
N ALA A 30 30.77 7.96 -11.22
CA ALA A 30 29.43 7.45 -11.10
C ALA A 30 28.79 8.32 -10.04
N SER A 31 27.91 9.22 -10.47
CA SER A 31 27.10 10.01 -9.57
C SER A 31 26.44 9.05 -8.61
N ASP A 32 26.61 9.24 -7.30
CA ASP A 32 25.87 8.49 -6.28
C ASP A 32 24.36 8.84 -6.29
N ALA A 33 23.91 9.65 -7.26
CA ALA A 33 22.51 9.91 -7.48
C ALA A 33 21.78 8.64 -7.98
N PRO A 34 20.59 8.33 -7.44
CA PRO A 34 19.84 7.14 -7.84
C PRO A 34 19.35 7.19 -9.30
N PHE A 35 19.21 8.38 -9.87
CA PHE A 35 18.64 8.58 -11.21
C PHE A 35 19.67 9.11 -12.18
N ALA A 36 19.73 8.50 -13.37
CA ALA A 36 20.57 8.96 -14.45
C ALA A 36 19.92 10.16 -15.16
N ASP A 37 20.73 11.18 -15.48
CA ASP A 37 20.33 12.29 -16.34
C ASP A 37 20.46 11.89 -17.81
N LEU A 38 19.50 11.10 -18.28
CA LEU A 38 19.46 10.55 -19.64
C LEU A 38 18.03 10.62 -20.19
N SER A 39 17.91 10.71 -21.51
CA SER A 39 16.62 10.47 -22.16
C SER A 39 16.21 8.99 -22.00
N LEU A 40 14.91 8.68 -22.12
CA LEU A 40 14.44 7.30 -22.08
C LEU A 40 15.13 6.41 -23.12
N GLN A 41 15.40 6.95 -24.31
CA GLN A 41 16.04 6.22 -25.39
C GLN A 41 17.51 5.92 -25.07
N ASP A 42 18.24 6.92 -24.54
CA ASP A 42 19.65 6.75 -24.19
C ASP A 42 19.82 5.81 -22.99
N ALA A 43 18.93 5.92 -21.99
CA ALA A 43 18.93 5.03 -20.84
C ALA A 43 18.62 3.58 -21.25
N ALA A 44 17.64 3.36 -22.14
CA ALA A 44 17.33 2.03 -22.65
C ALA A 44 18.51 1.45 -23.47
N ALA A 45 19.11 2.24 -24.36
CA ALA A 45 20.28 1.81 -25.13
C ALA A 45 21.49 1.49 -24.23
N ARG A 46 21.69 2.29 -23.18
CA ARG A 46 22.75 2.06 -22.19
C ARG A 46 22.46 0.80 -21.36
N ALA A 47 21.23 0.63 -20.89
CA ALA A 47 20.82 -0.53 -20.12
C ALA A 47 20.99 -1.82 -20.94
N GLN A 48 20.61 -1.80 -22.23
CA GLN A 48 20.82 -2.92 -23.15
C GLN A 48 22.31 -3.23 -23.35
N LYS A 49 23.15 -2.21 -23.54
CA LYS A 49 24.59 -2.37 -23.70
C LYS A 49 25.29 -2.92 -22.44
N GLU A 50 24.82 -2.50 -21.27
CA GLU A 50 25.37 -2.91 -19.98
C GLU A 50 24.72 -4.19 -19.43
N GLU A 51 23.77 -4.80 -20.16
CA GLU A 51 23.00 -5.98 -19.72
C GLU A 51 22.28 -5.76 -18.37
N ARG A 52 21.78 -4.54 -18.16
CA ARG A 52 21.11 -4.11 -16.92
C ARG A 52 19.64 -3.82 -17.15
N LEU A 53 18.85 -3.82 -16.09
CA LEU A 53 17.45 -3.41 -16.13
C LEU A 53 17.31 -1.89 -16.33
N LEU A 54 16.12 -1.48 -16.76
CA LEU A 54 15.69 -0.09 -16.76
C LEU A 54 14.61 0.09 -15.68
N ILE A 55 14.80 1.05 -14.78
CA ILE A 55 13.81 1.43 -13.77
C ILE A 55 13.21 2.77 -14.14
N LEU A 56 11.87 2.85 -14.21
CA LEU A 56 11.16 4.12 -14.38
C LEU A 56 10.40 4.44 -13.10
N PHE A 57 10.80 5.50 -12.41
CA PHE A 57 10.10 6.03 -11.25
C PHE A 57 9.25 7.23 -11.66
N PHE A 58 7.93 7.02 -11.76
CA PHE A 58 6.98 8.09 -12.04
C PHE A 58 6.70 8.86 -10.76
N ASP A 59 7.06 10.13 -10.81
CA ASP A 59 7.15 11.02 -9.68
C ASP A 59 6.17 12.19 -9.80
N SER A 60 5.78 12.76 -8.66
CA SER A 60 4.98 13.99 -8.61
C SER A 60 5.32 14.82 -7.39
N GLU A 61 5.67 16.10 -7.59
CA GLU A 61 6.00 17.03 -6.50
C GLU A 61 4.86 17.24 -5.50
N THR A 62 3.62 17.08 -5.99
CA THR A 62 2.40 17.22 -5.20
C THR A 62 2.03 15.93 -4.46
N SER A 63 2.65 14.79 -4.79
CA SER A 63 2.43 13.52 -4.08
C SER A 63 3.34 13.44 -2.85
N PRO A 64 2.79 13.39 -1.63
CA PRO A 64 3.57 13.16 -0.42
C PRO A 64 4.31 11.82 -0.44
N ASP A 65 3.70 10.80 -1.05
CA ASP A 65 4.28 9.45 -1.16
C ASP A 65 5.49 9.43 -2.10
N ALA A 66 5.39 10.12 -3.23
CA ALA A 66 6.48 10.19 -4.20
C ALA A 66 7.66 11.00 -3.64
N ARG A 67 7.39 12.13 -2.98
CA ARG A 67 8.42 12.90 -2.26
C ARG A 67 9.14 12.06 -1.21
N ARG A 68 8.40 11.30 -0.40
CA ARG A 68 8.96 10.41 0.61
C ARG A 68 9.88 9.36 -0.01
N MET A 69 9.48 8.75 -1.11
CA MET A 69 10.34 7.80 -1.82
C MET A 69 11.63 8.47 -2.28
N ARG A 70 11.59 9.69 -2.85
CA ARG A 70 12.80 10.40 -3.27
C ARG A 70 13.76 10.70 -2.12
N GLU A 71 13.22 11.14 -0.99
CA GLU A 71 14.03 11.60 0.14
C GLU A 71 14.59 10.45 0.99
N ARG A 72 13.94 9.29 0.98
CA ARG A 72 14.26 8.19 1.92
C ARG A 72 14.46 6.83 1.28
N THR A 73 13.68 6.50 0.26
CA THR A 73 13.75 5.18 -0.38
C THR A 73 14.87 5.16 -1.42
N TRP A 74 14.86 6.11 -2.36
CA TRP A 74 15.83 6.16 -3.45
C TRP A 74 17.23 6.59 -3.01
N THR A 75 17.35 7.20 -1.84
CA THR A 75 18.63 7.59 -1.22
C THR A 75 19.17 6.54 -0.25
N ASP A 76 18.43 5.46 -0.01
CA ASP A 76 18.88 4.39 0.88
C ASP A 76 20.06 3.62 0.28
N GLU A 77 21.05 3.30 1.11
CA GLU A 77 22.28 2.63 0.69
C GLU A 77 22.00 1.28 0.00
N SER A 78 20.99 0.54 0.45
CA SER A 78 20.63 -0.75 -0.15
C SER A 78 20.03 -0.59 -1.55
N VAL A 79 19.25 0.46 -1.78
CA VAL A 79 18.66 0.78 -3.10
C VAL A 79 19.75 1.27 -4.04
N LEU A 80 20.63 2.15 -3.58
CA LEU A 80 21.75 2.65 -4.38
C LEU A 80 22.71 1.53 -4.79
N ALA A 81 23.04 0.62 -3.86
CA ALA A 81 23.86 -0.55 -4.13
C ALA A 81 23.21 -1.45 -5.19
N TRP A 82 21.92 -1.76 -5.01
CA TRP A 82 21.17 -2.58 -5.96
C TRP A 82 21.10 -1.94 -7.34
N LEU A 83 20.79 -0.64 -7.42
CA LEU A 83 20.76 0.09 -8.68
C LEU A 83 22.11 0.02 -9.36
N LYS A 84 23.21 0.31 -8.65
CA LYS A 84 24.57 0.30 -9.19
C LYS A 84 24.92 -1.04 -9.86
N GLU A 85 24.49 -2.15 -9.29
CA GLU A 85 24.74 -3.49 -9.82
C GLU A 85 23.77 -3.85 -10.95
N GLU A 86 22.47 -3.67 -10.73
CA GLU A 86 21.45 -4.35 -11.53
C GLU A 86 20.73 -3.47 -12.56
N ALA A 87 20.71 -2.14 -12.38
CA ALA A 87 19.80 -1.31 -13.15
C ALA A 87 20.22 0.14 -13.41
N ILE A 88 19.65 0.73 -14.45
CA ILE A 88 19.69 2.17 -14.71
C ILE A 88 18.32 2.74 -14.38
N ALA A 89 18.24 3.68 -13.44
CA ALA A 89 16.97 4.29 -13.07
C ALA A 89 16.80 5.69 -13.65
N LEU A 90 15.57 6.00 -14.05
CA LEU A 90 15.12 7.32 -14.48
C LEU A 90 13.99 7.81 -13.58
N GLN A 91 14.05 9.08 -13.21
CA GLN A 91 12.95 9.79 -12.60
C GLN A 91 12.11 10.47 -13.70
N ILE A 92 10.84 10.12 -13.78
CA ILE A 92 9.91 10.64 -14.77
C ILE A 92 8.94 11.59 -14.08
N PRO A 93 8.98 12.91 -14.36
CA PRO A 93 8.10 13.87 -13.69
C PRO A 93 6.66 13.75 -14.21
N ALA A 94 5.68 14.05 -13.34
CA ALA A 94 4.26 14.05 -13.69
C ALA A 94 3.86 14.98 -14.85
N THR A 95 4.72 15.95 -15.18
CA THR A 95 4.59 16.86 -16.32
C THR A 95 4.85 16.18 -17.67
N ASP A 96 5.54 15.03 -17.70
CA ASP A 96 5.72 14.23 -18.92
C ASP A 96 4.45 13.44 -19.25
N THR A 97 3.50 14.13 -19.88
CA THR A 97 2.21 13.57 -20.26
C THR A 97 2.34 12.42 -21.27
N LYS A 98 3.39 12.41 -22.11
CA LYS A 98 3.58 11.38 -23.13
C LYS A 98 3.95 10.04 -22.50
N LEU A 99 4.94 10.02 -21.62
CA LEU A 99 5.32 8.80 -20.90
C LEU A 99 4.24 8.36 -19.91
N LYS A 100 3.62 9.33 -19.21
CA LYS A 100 2.48 9.06 -18.33
C LYS A 100 1.37 8.30 -19.04
N ASN A 101 0.96 8.77 -20.22
CA ASN A 101 -0.09 8.12 -21.01
C ASN A 101 0.36 6.77 -21.55
N ARG A 102 1.63 6.65 -22.01
CA ARG A 102 2.19 5.38 -22.52
C ARG A 102 2.15 4.27 -21.47
N TYR A 103 2.42 4.59 -20.21
CA TYR A 103 2.47 3.61 -19.11
C TYR A 103 1.20 3.59 -18.25
N GLY A 104 0.14 4.33 -18.64
CA GLY A 104 -1.16 4.29 -17.97
C GLY A 104 -1.13 4.86 -16.54
N ILE A 105 -0.32 5.89 -16.29
CA ILE A 105 -0.13 6.44 -14.94
C ILE A 105 -1.27 7.39 -14.58
N ASN A 106 -2.00 7.05 -13.54
CA ASN A 106 -3.18 7.74 -13.04
C ASN A 106 -3.09 8.10 -11.54
N TRP A 107 -2.10 7.59 -10.83
CA TRP A 107 -1.73 7.99 -9.46
C TRP A 107 -0.23 7.87 -9.27
N TYR A 108 0.31 8.52 -8.23
CA TYR A 108 1.75 8.59 -7.94
C TYR A 108 2.04 8.24 -6.49
N PRO A 109 3.18 7.59 -6.20
CA PRO A 109 4.20 7.15 -7.15
C PRO A 109 3.85 5.82 -7.84
N GLN A 110 4.52 5.55 -8.97
CA GLN A 110 4.55 4.22 -9.60
C GLN A 110 5.97 3.93 -10.08
N THR A 111 6.50 2.75 -9.78
CA THR A 111 7.81 2.30 -10.25
C THR A 111 7.64 1.12 -11.20
N PHE A 112 8.33 1.16 -12.34
CA PHE A 112 8.34 0.07 -13.31
C PHE A 112 9.73 -0.51 -13.40
N VAL A 113 9.81 -1.83 -13.35
CA VAL A 113 11.01 -2.60 -13.68
C VAL A 113 10.85 -3.10 -15.11
N ILE A 114 11.79 -2.72 -15.98
CA ILE A 114 11.69 -2.92 -17.42
C ILE A 114 12.92 -3.66 -17.91
N ASN A 115 12.69 -4.70 -18.73
CA ASN A 115 13.73 -5.26 -19.57
C ASN A 115 13.96 -4.29 -20.74
N PRO A 116 15.18 -3.72 -20.91
CA PRO A 116 15.45 -2.78 -21.98
C PRO A 116 15.31 -3.42 -23.36
N ASP A 117 15.50 -4.75 -23.48
CA ASP A 117 15.20 -5.47 -24.71
C ASP A 117 13.69 -5.57 -24.92
N GLY A 118 13.22 -4.94 -26.01
CA GLY A 118 11.80 -4.85 -26.33
C GLY A 118 10.96 -3.98 -25.37
N MET A 119 11.58 -3.28 -24.40
CA MET A 119 10.91 -2.38 -23.44
C MET A 119 9.75 -3.05 -22.69
N ARG A 120 9.94 -4.31 -22.27
CA ARG A 120 8.90 -5.11 -21.60
C ARG A 120 8.86 -4.82 -20.10
N ILE A 121 7.67 -4.64 -19.54
CA ILE A 121 7.48 -4.45 -18.09
C ILE A 121 7.59 -5.79 -17.40
N LEU A 122 8.62 -5.97 -16.57
CA LEU A 122 8.81 -7.14 -15.73
C LEU A 122 7.96 -7.04 -14.46
N HIS A 123 7.94 -5.87 -13.83
CA HIS A 123 7.22 -5.65 -12.59
C HIS A 123 6.74 -4.20 -12.48
N LYS A 124 5.65 -4.03 -11.73
CA LYS A 124 5.06 -2.73 -11.42
C LYS A 124 4.90 -2.65 -9.90
N ILE A 125 5.48 -1.63 -9.29
CA ILE A 125 5.33 -1.34 -7.87
C ILE A 125 4.42 -0.12 -7.77
N GLU A 126 3.24 -0.30 -7.19
CA GLU A 126 2.20 0.72 -7.10
C GLU A 126 2.23 1.42 -5.75
N GLY A 127 2.27 2.75 -5.77
CA GLY A 127 2.23 3.55 -4.55
C GLY A 127 3.57 3.58 -3.82
N HIS A 128 3.52 4.01 -2.56
CA HIS A 128 4.69 4.11 -1.70
C HIS A 128 5.30 2.74 -1.41
N ALA A 129 6.61 2.61 -1.63
CA ALA A 129 7.40 1.47 -1.19
C ALA A 129 8.59 1.95 -0.37
N THR A 130 8.92 1.19 0.66
CA THR A 130 10.11 1.44 1.49
C THR A 130 11.34 0.82 0.85
N ALA A 131 12.55 1.16 1.32
CA ALA A 131 13.79 0.69 0.71
C ALA A 131 13.83 -0.84 0.58
N THR A 132 13.52 -1.54 1.67
CA THR A 132 13.41 -2.99 1.70
C THR A 132 12.36 -3.49 0.71
N GLN A 133 11.12 -2.99 0.76
CA GLN A 133 10.05 -3.41 -0.16
C GLN A 133 10.41 -3.19 -1.64
N LEU A 134 11.07 -2.07 -1.94
CA LEU A 134 11.49 -1.71 -3.28
C LEU A 134 12.57 -2.69 -3.77
N VAL A 135 13.63 -2.93 -3.00
CA VAL A 135 14.70 -3.90 -3.35
C VAL A 135 14.12 -5.30 -3.51
N ILE A 136 13.18 -5.71 -2.65
CA ILE A 136 12.50 -7.00 -2.76
C ILE A 136 11.76 -7.11 -4.08
N GLY A 137 10.87 -6.17 -4.38
CA GLY A 137 10.06 -6.20 -5.60
C GLY A 137 10.92 -6.19 -6.86
N MET A 138 11.99 -5.39 -6.87
CA MET A 138 12.95 -5.34 -7.97
C MET A 138 13.75 -6.65 -8.10
N SER A 139 14.29 -7.18 -7.00
CA SER A 139 15.07 -8.43 -7.01
C SER A 139 14.21 -9.65 -7.37
N ALA A 140 12.99 -9.72 -6.85
CA ALA A 140 12.04 -10.78 -7.19
C ALA A 140 11.72 -10.77 -8.69
N SER A 141 11.74 -9.61 -9.34
CA SER A 141 11.48 -9.50 -10.79
C SER A 141 12.65 -9.96 -11.66
N LEU A 142 13.87 -10.06 -11.13
CA LEU A 142 15.04 -10.61 -11.83
C LEU A 142 14.99 -12.14 -11.93
N LEU A 143 14.26 -12.79 -11.03
CA LEU A 143 14.12 -14.24 -11.05
C LEU A 143 13.40 -14.66 -12.34
N GLY A 144 14.06 -15.43 -13.20
CA GLY A 144 13.45 -16.03 -14.39
C GLY A 144 13.53 -15.22 -15.69
N ASN A 145 14.49 -14.31 -15.83
CA ASN A 145 14.65 -13.49 -17.03
C ASN A 145 15.01 -14.29 -18.31
N ASP A 146 15.61 -15.48 -18.18
CA ASP A 146 15.93 -16.38 -19.29
C ASP A 146 15.13 -17.68 -19.19
N SER A 147 14.89 -18.35 -20.33
CA SER A 147 14.19 -19.66 -20.46
C SER A 147 14.24 -20.50 -19.19
N GLN A 148 13.12 -20.56 -18.45
CA GLN A 148 12.99 -21.40 -17.27
C GLN A 148 12.16 -22.63 -17.60
N SER A 149 12.72 -23.80 -17.31
CA SER A 149 11.94 -25.04 -17.27
C SER A 149 11.15 -25.11 -15.97
N ARG A 150 10.07 -25.89 -15.98
CA ARG A 150 9.35 -26.24 -14.76
C ARG A 150 10.33 -26.88 -13.76
N PRO A 151 10.32 -26.49 -12.47
CA PRO A 151 11.19 -27.12 -11.47
C PRO A 151 10.88 -28.61 -11.32
N GLU A 152 11.92 -29.43 -11.38
CA GLU A 152 11.87 -30.89 -11.25
C GLU A 152 13.06 -31.38 -10.41
N GLY A 153 12.97 -32.60 -9.90
CA GLY A 153 14.02 -33.21 -9.07
C GLY A 153 14.39 -32.34 -7.87
N ASP A 154 15.69 -32.09 -7.70
CA ASP A 154 16.23 -31.30 -6.58
C ASP A 154 15.76 -29.83 -6.57
N THR A 155 15.29 -29.31 -7.70
CA THR A 155 14.76 -27.93 -7.78
C THR A 155 13.27 -27.84 -7.45
N ALA A 156 12.56 -28.98 -7.40
CA ALA A 156 11.12 -29.01 -7.15
C ALA A 156 10.73 -28.53 -5.75
N THR A 157 11.66 -28.55 -4.78
CA THR A 157 11.46 -28.03 -3.42
C THR A 157 12.05 -26.64 -3.23
N ASN A 158 12.54 -25.97 -4.27
CA ASN A 158 13.14 -24.64 -4.17
C ASN A 158 12.12 -23.55 -4.55
N PRO A 159 11.63 -22.75 -3.58
CA PRO A 159 10.66 -21.69 -3.88
C PRO A 159 11.17 -20.61 -4.84
N LEU A 160 12.47 -20.34 -4.84
CA LEU A 160 13.04 -19.35 -5.77
C LEU A 160 13.07 -19.88 -7.21
N ALA A 161 13.23 -21.21 -7.40
CA ALA A 161 13.13 -21.83 -8.72
C ALA A 161 11.70 -21.77 -9.27
N TRP A 162 10.70 -22.05 -8.42
CA TRP A 162 9.29 -21.89 -8.78
C TRP A 162 8.92 -20.43 -9.06
N MET A 163 9.43 -19.48 -8.28
CA MET A 163 9.19 -18.06 -8.54
C MET A 163 9.82 -17.61 -9.86
N ALA A 164 11.04 -18.06 -10.16
CA ALA A 164 11.70 -17.81 -11.44
C ALA A 164 10.88 -18.38 -12.61
N PHE A 165 10.42 -19.63 -12.50
CA PHE A 165 9.57 -20.25 -13.50
C PHE A 165 8.25 -19.48 -13.70
N GLY A 166 7.57 -19.11 -12.60
CA GLY A 166 6.35 -18.31 -12.65
C GLY A 166 6.55 -16.96 -13.32
N ASN A 167 7.64 -16.25 -13.02
CA ASN A 167 7.98 -14.97 -13.63
C ASN A 167 8.30 -15.07 -15.13
N TYR A 168 9.01 -16.14 -15.52
CA TYR A 168 9.26 -16.42 -16.93
C TYR A 168 7.94 -16.57 -17.70
N LEU A 169 7.01 -17.39 -17.19
CA LEU A 169 5.70 -17.59 -17.82
C LEU A 169 4.87 -16.29 -17.82
N PHE A 170 4.85 -15.56 -16.70
CA PHE A 170 4.12 -14.29 -16.57
C PHE A 170 4.54 -13.28 -17.65
N THR A 171 5.85 -13.21 -17.92
CA THR A 171 6.42 -12.20 -18.81
C THR A 171 6.42 -12.63 -20.26
N ASN A 172 6.76 -13.90 -20.54
CA ASN A 172 7.07 -14.37 -21.89
C ASN A 172 5.99 -15.26 -22.50
N GLU A 173 5.15 -15.90 -21.69
CA GLU A 173 4.17 -16.88 -22.16
C GLU A 173 2.79 -16.68 -21.51
N PRO A 174 2.14 -15.51 -21.71
CA PRO A 174 0.86 -15.18 -21.07
C PRO A 174 -0.27 -16.17 -21.41
N GLN A 175 -0.17 -16.89 -22.52
CA GLN A 175 -1.08 -17.98 -22.89
C GLN A 175 -1.04 -19.18 -21.93
N ARG A 176 0.03 -19.33 -21.13
CA ARG A 176 0.19 -20.36 -20.09
C ARG A 176 -0.13 -19.81 -18.70
N SER A 177 -1.12 -18.93 -18.61
CA SER A 177 -1.53 -18.26 -17.36
C SER A 177 -1.90 -19.22 -16.23
N ILE A 178 -2.47 -20.39 -16.53
CA ILE A 178 -2.81 -21.41 -15.52
C ILE A 178 -1.53 -22.00 -14.90
N GLU A 179 -0.53 -22.33 -15.71
CA GLU A 179 0.73 -22.90 -15.19
C GLU A 179 1.56 -21.84 -14.45
N CYS A 180 1.50 -20.58 -14.91
CA CYS A 180 2.05 -19.44 -14.20
C CYS A 180 1.39 -19.29 -12.80
N LEU A 181 0.07 -19.39 -12.75
CA LEU A 181 -0.68 -19.37 -11.49
C LEU A 181 -0.25 -20.52 -10.58
N ASP A 182 -0.17 -21.74 -11.09
CA ASP A 182 0.24 -22.91 -10.31
C ASP A 182 1.63 -22.72 -9.69
N ALA A 183 2.57 -22.12 -10.42
CA ALA A 183 3.91 -21.82 -9.89
C ALA A 183 3.88 -20.82 -8.73
N TYR A 184 3.12 -19.73 -8.85
CA TYR A 184 2.99 -18.75 -7.77
C TYR A 184 2.22 -19.29 -6.56
N LEU A 185 1.20 -20.11 -6.78
CA LEU A 185 0.48 -20.77 -5.69
C LEU A 185 1.36 -21.78 -4.97
N TRP A 186 2.23 -22.49 -5.69
CA TRP A 186 3.22 -23.38 -5.07
C TRP A 186 4.14 -22.58 -4.14
N CYS A 187 4.68 -21.44 -4.58
CA CYS A 187 5.51 -20.57 -3.74
C CYS A 187 4.73 -20.08 -2.51
N LEU A 188 3.47 -19.71 -2.69
CA LEU A 188 2.64 -19.21 -1.61
C LEU A 188 2.37 -20.30 -0.56
N ASP A 189 2.15 -21.55 -0.98
CA ASP A 189 1.78 -22.62 -0.06
C ASP A 189 2.98 -23.31 0.60
N ASN A 190 4.12 -23.41 -0.10
CA ASN A 190 5.27 -24.22 0.33
C ASN A 190 6.51 -23.37 0.66
N GLY A 191 6.50 -22.07 0.36
CA GLY A 191 7.68 -21.23 0.45
C GLY A 191 8.29 -21.16 1.85
N GLU A 192 7.44 -21.01 2.86
CA GLU A 192 7.86 -20.93 4.27
C GLU A 192 8.45 -22.25 4.79
N GLU A 193 8.01 -23.40 4.26
CA GLU A 193 8.51 -24.72 4.67
C GLU A 193 9.95 -24.97 4.22
N HIS A 194 10.41 -24.23 3.22
CA HIS A 194 11.72 -24.42 2.59
C HIS A 194 12.69 -23.27 2.82
N ILE A 195 12.19 -22.06 3.06
CA ILE A 195 12.98 -20.86 3.33
C ILE A 195 12.31 -20.08 4.45
N ASP A 196 12.95 -20.01 5.62
CA ASP A 196 12.45 -19.27 6.78
C ASP A 196 12.20 -17.78 6.42
N GLY A 197 11.03 -17.27 6.76
CA GLY A 197 10.64 -15.88 6.50
C GLY A 197 10.28 -15.58 5.04
N PHE A 198 10.27 -16.58 4.15
CA PHE A 198 9.92 -16.41 2.75
C PHE A 198 8.57 -15.72 2.56
N ARG A 199 7.56 -16.14 3.34
CA ARG A 199 6.22 -15.57 3.25
C ARG A 199 6.23 -14.10 3.65
N SER A 200 6.89 -13.75 4.76
CA SER A 200 7.03 -12.36 5.20
C SER A 200 7.70 -11.48 4.15
N TYR A 201 8.62 -12.05 3.37
CA TYR A 201 9.40 -11.33 2.37
C TYR A 201 8.68 -11.20 1.02
N TYR A 202 8.02 -12.27 0.53
CA TYR A 202 7.49 -12.34 -0.83
C TYR A 202 5.97 -12.31 -0.95
N LEU A 203 5.22 -12.29 0.16
CA LEU A 203 3.74 -12.31 0.13
C LEU A 203 3.16 -11.23 -0.78
N GLU A 204 3.58 -9.97 -0.63
CA GLU A 204 3.06 -8.87 -1.46
C GLU A 204 3.29 -9.08 -2.95
N PHE A 205 4.51 -9.50 -3.31
CA PHE A 205 4.85 -9.79 -4.69
C PHE A 205 3.97 -10.91 -5.25
N LEU A 206 3.83 -12.02 -4.52
CA LEU A 206 3.03 -13.17 -4.94
C LEU A 206 1.56 -12.81 -5.08
N LEU A 207 0.97 -12.14 -4.08
CA LEU A 207 -0.44 -11.74 -4.12
C LEU A 207 -0.71 -10.78 -5.27
N GLN A 208 0.19 -9.83 -5.53
CA GLN A 208 0.08 -8.94 -6.69
C GLN A 208 0.08 -9.72 -8.02
N ARG A 209 1.03 -10.65 -8.20
CA ARG A 209 1.12 -11.47 -9.43
C ARG A 209 -0.13 -12.30 -9.64
N ILE A 210 -0.60 -12.98 -8.59
CA ILE A 210 -1.82 -13.78 -8.64
C ILE A 210 -3.04 -12.89 -8.93
N ALA A 211 -3.12 -11.70 -8.32
CA ALA A 211 -4.19 -10.75 -8.57
C ALA A 211 -4.20 -10.25 -10.03
N TYR A 212 -3.04 -10.03 -10.65
CA TYR A 212 -2.95 -9.69 -12.08
C TYR A 212 -3.38 -10.86 -12.98
N LEU A 213 -3.16 -12.11 -12.58
CA LEU A 213 -3.62 -13.28 -13.34
C LEU A 213 -5.16 -13.39 -13.40
N ARG A 214 -5.91 -12.65 -12.57
CA ARG A 214 -7.39 -12.58 -12.63
C ARG A 214 -7.94 -12.08 -13.96
N SER A 215 -7.17 -11.29 -14.71
CA SER A 215 -7.57 -10.86 -16.06
C SER A 215 -7.42 -11.97 -17.11
N TYR A 216 -6.75 -13.07 -16.78
CA TYR A 216 -6.43 -14.17 -17.69
C TYR A 216 -7.09 -15.50 -17.30
N THR A 217 -7.46 -15.68 -16.03
CA THR A 217 -8.11 -16.91 -15.54
C THR A 217 -8.94 -16.66 -14.28
N THR A 218 -10.13 -17.27 -14.20
CA THR A 218 -11.01 -17.19 -13.00
C THR A 218 -10.42 -17.95 -11.81
N LYS A 219 -9.59 -18.97 -12.07
CA LYS A 219 -8.93 -19.78 -11.04
C LYS A 219 -8.07 -18.95 -10.07
N ALA A 220 -7.52 -17.82 -10.53
CA ALA A 220 -6.75 -16.93 -9.67
C ALA A 220 -7.63 -16.31 -8.57
N THR A 221 -8.86 -15.88 -8.92
CA THR A 221 -9.83 -15.38 -7.93
C THR A 221 -10.26 -16.48 -6.97
N GLU A 222 -10.60 -17.67 -7.49
CA GLU A 222 -10.97 -18.84 -6.65
C GLU A 222 -9.86 -19.19 -5.66
N ALA A 223 -8.60 -19.19 -6.09
CA ALA A 223 -7.45 -19.51 -5.25
C ALA A 223 -7.22 -18.48 -4.13
N LEU A 224 -7.38 -17.19 -4.42
CA LEU A 224 -7.27 -16.11 -3.42
C LEU A 224 -8.43 -16.17 -2.43
N VAL A 225 -9.67 -16.33 -2.91
CA VAL A 225 -10.88 -16.45 -2.06
C VAL A 225 -10.77 -17.66 -1.14
N THR A 226 -10.37 -18.83 -1.65
CA THR A 226 -10.22 -20.04 -0.84
C THR A 226 -9.24 -19.83 0.33
N ARG A 227 -8.10 -19.16 0.08
CA ARG A 227 -7.10 -18.90 1.12
C ARG A 227 -7.57 -17.85 2.12
N ARG A 228 -8.20 -16.76 1.64
CA ARG A 228 -8.85 -15.77 2.49
C ARG A 228 -9.86 -16.43 3.42
N ASP A 229 -10.78 -17.23 2.87
CA ASP A 229 -11.88 -17.84 3.62
C ASP A 229 -11.37 -18.89 4.62
N ARG A 230 -10.29 -19.60 4.28
CA ARG A 230 -9.58 -20.47 5.25
C ARG A 230 -9.04 -19.68 6.44
N LEU A 231 -8.38 -18.55 6.19
CA LEU A 231 -7.87 -17.69 7.26
C LEU A 231 -9.02 -17.09 8.09
N ARG A 232 -10.12 -16.68 7.44
CA ARG A 232 -11.34 -16.23 8.12
C ARG A 232 -11.93 -17.31 9.02
N ALA A 233 -12.05 -18.53 8.53
CA ALA A 233 -12.55 -19.66 9.30
C ALA A 233 -11.63 -19.96 10.51
N ALA A 234 -10.31 -19.89 10.32
CA ALA A 234 -9.34 -20.04 11.41
C ALA A 234 -9.49 -18.94 12.47
N MET A 235 -9.70 -17.68 12.07
CA MET A 235 -9.97 -16.58 12.99
C MET A 235 -11.25 -16.82 13.77
N ILE A 236 -12.36 -17.15 13.09
CA ILE A 236 -13.65 -17.43 13.75
C ILE A 236 -13.52 -18.60 14.73
N ALA A 237 -12.75 -19.63 14.37
CA ALA A 237 -12.50 -20.79 15.24
C ALA A 237 -11.54 -20.50 16.40
N GLY A 238 -10.88 -19.34 16.46
CA GLY A 238 -9.94 -18.96 17.53
C GLY A 238 -8.52 -19.51 17.36
N VAL A 239 -8.25 -20.22 16.27
CA VAL A 239 -6.97 -20.92 16.07
C VAL A 239 -5.96 -20.13 15.22
N SER A 240 -6.31 -18.89 14.82
CA SER A 240 -5.45 -18.03 14.02
C SER A 240 -4.40 -17.29 14.86
N THR A 241 -3.24 -17.06 14.27
CA THR A 241 -2.21 -16.16 14.82
C THR A 241 -2.43 -14.70 14.38
N GLU A 242 -1.66 -13.76 14.96
CA GLU A 242 -1.63 -12.38 14.45
C GLU A 242 -1.13 -12.29 13.01
N ALA A 243 -0.18 -13.16 12.64
CA ALA A 243 0.36 -13.23 11.28
C ALA A 243 -0.72 -13.65 10.27
N ASP A 244 -1.53 -14.66 10.64
CA ASP A 244 -2.69 -15.09 9.85
C ASP A 244 -3.70 -13.97 9.65
N THR A 245 -3.96 -13.19 10.70
CA THR A 245 -4.88 -12.04 10.63
C THR A 245 -4.33 -10.94 9.70
N ARG A 246 -3.03 -10.64 9.78
CA ARG A 246 -2.40 -9.67 8.87
C ARG A 246 -2.46 -10.14 7.43
N GLU A 247 -2.17 -11.41 7.20
CA GLU A 247 -2.25 -11.99 5.87
C GLU A 247 -3.69 -11.99 5.32
N TYR A 248 -4.69 -12.32 6.15
CA TYR A 248 -6.10 -12.23 5.78
C TYR A 248 -6.44 -10.85 5.22
N MET A 249 -5.99 -9.78 5.90
CA MET A 249 -6.19 -8.41 5.43
C MET A 249 -5.49 -8.14 4.09
N ARG A 250 -4.32 -8.74 3.83
CA ARG A 250 -3.65 -8.63 2.53
C ARG A 250 -4.43 -9.32 1.43
N PHE A 251 -5.02 -10.49 1.69
CA PHE A 251 -5.93 -11.13 0.73
C PHE A 251 -7.16 -10.25 0.44
N CYS A 252 -7.82 -9.69 1.46
CA CYS A 252 -8.94 -8.77 1.28
C CYS A 252 -8.54 -7.57 0.40
N PHE A 253 -7.38 -6.95 0.65
CA PHE A 253 -6.87 -5.84 -0.14
C PHE A 253 -6.68 -6.21 -1.62
N TRP A 254 -6.02 -7.33 -1.91
CA TRP A 254 -5.75 -7.75 -3.30
C TRP A 254 -7.01 -8.29 -4.02
N LEU A 255 -7.99 -8.78 -3.26
CA LEU A 255 -9.32 -9.11 -3.78
C LEU A 255 -10.19 -7.87 -4.06
N ARG A 256 -9.87 -6.72 -3.45
CA ARG A 256 -10.73 -5.51 -3.34
C ARG A 256 -12.01 -5.79 -2.56
N ASP A 257 -11.88 -6.60 -1.50
CA ASP A 257 -12.97 -7.05 -0.66
C ASP A 257 -12.71 -6.72 0.81
N GLU A 258 -12.43 -5.44 1.08
CA GLU A 258 -12.19 -4.98 2.44
C GLU A 258 -13.48 -4.80 3.25
N ALA A 259 -14.64 -4.88 2.59
CA ALA A 259 -15.93 -5.01 3.28
C ALA A 259 -16.02 -6.34 4.04
N ASP A 260 -15.57 -7.44 3.42
CA ASP A 260 -15.52 -8.77 4.04
C ASP A 260 -14.64 -8.81 5.31
N ALA A 261 -13.57 -8.02 5.34
CA ALA A 261 -12.74 -7.86 6.54
C ALA A 261 -13.56 -7.36 7.74
N LEU A 262 -14.40 -6.34 7.52
CA LEU A 262 -15.27 -5.80 8.58
C LEU A 262 -16.46 -6.72 8.90
N ASP A 263 -16.96 -7.50 7.94
CA ASP A 263 -18.00 -8.51 8.21
C ASP A 263 -17.48 -9.65 9.12
N ALA A 264 -16.18 -9.97 9.04
CA ALA A 264 -15.55 -10.91 9.96
C ALA A 264 -15.54 -10.37 11.40
N VAL A 265 -15.33 -9.07 11.61
CA VAL A 265 -15.39 -8.42 12.94
C VAL A 265 -16.79 -8.57 13.53
N GLU A 266 -17.83 -8.35 12.73
CA GLU A 266 -19.22 -8.52 13.18
C GLU A 266 -19.53 -9.98 13.52
N THR A 267 -19.06 -10.93 12.71
CA THR A 267 -19.24 -12.37 12.97
C THR A 267 -18.57 -12.80 14.29
N MET A 268 -17.43 -12.18 14.62
CA MET A 268 -16.64 -12.48 15.82
C MET A 268 -17.07 -11.69 17.06
N ARG A 269 -18.07 -10.80 16.96
CA ARG A 269 -18.45 -9.84 18.01
C ARG A 269 -18.65 -10.48 19.38
N ASP A 270 -19.36 -11.60 19.42
CA ASP A 270 -19.78 -12.29 20.65
C ASP A 270 -18.95 -13.56 20.96
N LEU A 271 -17.80 -13.73 20.28
CA LEU A 271 -16.90 -14.87 20.46
C LEU A 271 -15.80 -14.59 21.50
N GLY A 272 -14.94 -15.59 21.73
CA GLY A 272 -13.90 -15.59 22.77
C GLY A 272 -12.75 -14.60 22.54
N GLU A 273 -11.83 -14.54 23.51
CA GLU A 273 -10.72 -13.58 23.53
C GLU A 273 -9.81 -13.65 22.28
N GLU A 274 -9.54 -14.87 21.80
CA GLU A 274 -8.74 -15.09 20.58
C GLU A 274 -9.36 -14.39 19.35
N GLN A 275 -10.68 -14.49 19.20
CA GLN A 275 -11.43 -13.81 18.15
C GLN A 275 -11.45 -12.30 18.34
N GLN A 276 -11.46 -11.81 19.59
CA GLN A 276 -11.38 -10.38 19.88
C GLN A 276 -10.00 -9.80 19.53
N VAL A 277 -8.91 -10.57 19.70
CA VAL A 277 -7.57 -10.16 19.25
C VAL A 277 -7.55 -9.95 17.74
N ALA A 278 -8.04 -10.93 16.97
CA ALA A 278 -8.15 -10.82 15.51
C ALA A 278 -9.04 -9.64 15.10
N SER A 279 -10.21 -9.49 15.74
CA SER A 279 -11.14 -8.39 15.50
C SER A 279 -10.50 -7.02 15.72
N ARG A 280 -9.71 -6.86 16.80
CA ARG A 280 -8.98 -5.62 17.11
C ARG A 280 -7.95 -5.29 16.03
N LEU A 281 -7.20 -6.28 15.55
CA LEU A 281 -6.21 -6.07 14.48
C LEU A 281 -6.88 -5.61 13.18
N ILE A 282 -7.96 -6.27 12.77
CA ILE A 282 -8.72 -5.89 11.57
C ILE A 282 -9.30 -4.50 11.71
N LEU A 283 -9.98 -4.23 12.82
CA LEU A 283 -10.65 -2.95 13.05
C LEU A 283 -9.64 -1.80 13.06
N ARG A 284 -8.47 -1.97 13.67
CA ARG A 284 -7.42 -0.92 13.67
C ARG A 284 -6.85 -0.67 12.26
N ALA A 285 -6.65 -1.72 11.47
CA ALA A 285 -6.16 -1.56 10.09
C ALA A 285 -7.21 -0.89 9.18
N GLU A 286 -8.49 -1.15 9.44
CA GLU A 286 -9.62 -0.66 8.64
C GLU A 286 -10.44 0.42 9.37
N LEU A 287 -9.84 1.13 10.34
CA LEU A 287 -10.56 2.00 11.28
C LEU A 287 -11.39 3.09 10.58
N ASN A 288 -10.85 3.69 9.52
CA ASN A 288 -11.58 4.69 8.73
C ASN A 288 -12.82 4.10 8.04
N ARG A 289 -12.72 2.86 7.52
CA ARG A 289 -13.86 2.15 6.91
C ARG A 289 -14.85 1.67 7.97
N ALA A 290 -14.38 1.20 9.13
CA ALA A 290 -15.21 0.80 10.26
C ALA A 290 -16.08 1.97 10.76
N VAL A 291 -15.47 3.15 10.91
CA VAL A 291 -16.21 4.39 11.19
C VAL A 291 -17.17 4.71 10.04
N GLY A 292 -16.76 4.57 8.77
CA GLY A 292 -17.65 4.65 7.59
C GLY A 292 -18.92 3.79 7.68
N ARG A 293 -18.80 2.58 8.21
CA ARG A 293 -19.90 1.63 8.47
C ARG A 293 -20.61 1.84 9.81
N GLN A 294 -20.28 2.90 10.54
CA GLN A 294 -20.87 3.24 11.83
C GLN A 294 -20.68 2.15 12.91
N LEU A 295 -19.57 1.41 12.85
CA LEU A 295 -19.22 0.38 13.84
C LEU A 295 -18.70 0.97 15.16
N TYR A 296 -19.28 2.09 15.61
CA TYR A 296 -18.77 2.88 16.74
C TYR A 296 -18.69 2.08 18.04
N SER A 297 -19.73 1.29 18.33
CA SER A 297 -19.76 0.44 19.52
C SER A 297 -18.70 -0.66 19.48
N ASP A 298 -18.45 -1.27 18.32
CA ASP A 298 -17.40 -2.29 18.18
C ASP A 298 -16.00 -1.69 18.34
N ILE A 299 -15.77 -0.49 17.77
CA ILE A 299 -14.52 0.26 17.93
C ILE A 299 -14.22 0.46 19.42
N LEU A 300 -15.18 1.01 20.17
CA LEU A 300 -14.98 1.32 21.59
C LEU A 300 -15.09 0.11 22.52
N ARG A 301 -15.69 -0.99 22.07
CA ARG A 301 -15.66 -2.26 22.80
C ARG A 301 -14.28 -2.90 22.73
N LEU A 302 -13.67 -2.90 21.54
CA LEU A 302 -12.35 -3.50 21.29
C LEU A 302 -11.18 -2.63 21.77
N ASP A 303 -11.38 -1.31 21.72
CA ASP A 303 -10.45 -0.28 22.17
C ASP A 303 -11.14 0.70 23.15
N PRO A 304 -11.36 0.28 24.42
CA PRO A 304 -12.16 1.04 25.40
C PRO A 304 -11.55 2.38 25.81
N ASN A 305 -10.22 2.54 25.69
CA ASN A 305 -9.49 3.74 26.06
C ASN A 305 -8.73 4.35 24.86
N PRO A 306 -9.42 4.97 23.87
CA PRO A 306 -8.75 5.60 22.73
C PRO A 306 -7.72 6.65 23.15
N LEU A 307 -7.98 7.34 24.27
CA LEU A 307 -7.08 8.32 24.87
C LEU A 307 -5.69 7.72 25.20
N GLU A 308 -5.65 6.54 25.83
CA GLU A 308 -4.40 5.86 26.19
C GLU A 308 -3.65 5.37 24.94
N ILE A 309 -4.38 4.88 23.94
CA ILE A 309 -3.82 4.43 22.66
C ILE A 309 -3.12 5.59 21.94
N ILE A 310 -3.79 6.75 21.87
CA ILE A 310 -3.25 7.93 21.20
C ILE A 310 -2.09 8.53 22.01
N ASP A 311 -2.16 8.55 23.34
CA ASP A 311 -1.04 8.99 24.18
C ASP A 311 0.20 8.11 23.99
N ALA A 312 0.03 6.79 23.96
CA ALA A 312 1.14 5.85 23.76
C ALA A 312 1.80 6.07 22.40
N ARG A 313 1.01 6.34 21.35
CA ARG A 313 1.54 6.63 20.02
C ARG A 313 2.21 7.99 19.93
N LEU A 314 1.64 9.04 20.54
CA LEU A 314 2.28 10.36 20.63
C LEU A 314 3.59 10.30 21.43
N LYS A 315 3.60 9.56 22.54
CA LYS A 315 4.81 9.30 23.33
C LYS A 315 5.88 8.60 22.50
N THR A 316 5.52 7.52 21.80
CA THR A 316 6.43 6.81 20.88
C THR A 316 6.94 7.73 19.78
N LEU A 317 6.06 8.56 19.22
CA LEU A 317 6.40 9.60 18.24
C LEU A 317 7.32 10.66 18.83
N HIS A 318 7.43 10.86 20.14
CA HIS A 318 8.39 11.80 20.72
C HIS A 318 9.70 11.15 21.10
N GLU A 319 9.65 9.94 21.66
CA GLU A 319 10.82 9.23 22.17
C GLU A 319 11.66 8.61 21.06
N THR A 320 11.04 8.18 19.96
CA THR A 320 11.79 7.57 18.84
C THR A 320 12.62 8.65 18.14
N PRO A 321 13.96 8.57 18.04
CA PRO A 321 14.73 9.57 17.32
C PRO A 321 14.29 9.68 15.87
N VAL A 322 14.26 10.89 15.29
CA VAL A 322 13.83 11.10 13.89
C VAL A 322 14.59 10.19 12.91
N ALA A 323 15.89 9.98 13.15
CA ALA A 323 16.75 9.10 12.34
C ALA A 323 16.46 7.59 12.53
N ALA A 324 15.88 7.17 13.66
CA ALA A 324 15.44 5.80 13.88
C ALA A 324 14.09 5.52 13.21
N ARG A 325 13.21 6.53 13.14
CA ARG A 325 11.92 6.45 12.44
C ARG A 325 12.08 6.20 10.94
N THR A 326 13.16 6.68 10.34
CA THR A 326 13.40 6.57 8.89
C THR A 326 13.96 5.20 8.46
N LYS A 327 14.62 4.45 9.35
CA LYS A 327 15.27 3.17 9.01
C LYS A 327 14.35 1.96 8.98
N ALA A 328 13.21 1.99 9.68
CA ALA A 328 12.33 0.82 9.82
C ALA A 328 11.39 0.57 8.63
N GLY A 329 11.54 1.29 7.52
CA GLY A 329 10.83 0.98 6.28
C GLY A 329 9.30 0.86 6.42
N GLY A 330 8.69 1.63 7.34
CA GLY A 330 7.26 1.58 7.58
C GLY A 330 6.80 2.83 8.30
N PHE A 331 6.69 3.95 7.60
CA PHE A 331 6.03 5.15 8.13
C PHE A 331 5.12 5.74 7.04
N PHE A 332 3.83 5.39 7.10
CA PHE A 332 2.85 6.48 7.07
C PHE A 332 3.38 7.55 8.05
N ASP A 333 3.37 8.84 7.73
CA ASP A 333 3.82 9.86 8.69
C ASP A 333 3.08 9.57 10.00
N ASP A 334 3.77 9.04 11.02
CA ASP A 334 3.08 8.49 12.20
C ASP A 334 2.20 9.54 12.81
N ARG A 335 2.57 10.82 12.68
CA ARG A 335 1.73 11.94 13.05
C ARG A 335 0.45 11.98 12.22
N GLN A 336 0.52 11.90 10.89
CA GLN A 336 -0.67 11.80 10.03
C GLN A 336 -1.51 10.55 10.36
N ALA A 337 -0.89 9.38 10.56
CA ALA A 337 -1.61 8.17 10.94
C ALA A 337 -2.29 8.33 12.30
N ILE A 338 -1.61 8.92 13.29
CA ILE A 338 -2.16 9.26 14.60
C ILE A 338 -3.33 10.24 14.46
N ILE A 339 -3.20 11.29 13.64
CA ILE A 339 -4.29 12.26 13.37
C ILE A 339 -5.50 11.55 12.75
N LEU A 340 -5.28 10.71 11.74
CA LEU A 340 -6.36 9.99 11.07
C LEU A 340 -7.06 9.02 12.03
N ASP A 341 -6.31 8.24 12.79
CA ASP A 341 -6.87 7.29 13.74
C ASP A 341 -7.58 8.01 14.91
N ALA A 342 -6.97 9.07 15.45
CA ALA A 342 -7.59 9.91 16.48
C ALA A 342 -8.89 10.55 15.97
N SER A 343 -8.94 10.99 14.71
CA SER A 343 -10.19 11.51 14.12
C SER A 343 -11.27 10.43 14.05
N CYS A 344 -10.91 9.18 13.76
CA CYS A 344 -11.85 8.07 13.72
C CYS A 344 -12.38 7.74 15.14
N TYR A 345 -11.49 7.67 16.13
CA TYR A 345 -11.89 7.49 17.52
C TYR A 345 -12.75 8.65 18.03
N PHE A 346 -12.45 9.88 17.65
CA PHE A 346 -13.27 11.03 17.96
C PHE A 346 -14.70 10.89 17.42
N GLU A 347 -14.86 10.43 16.17
CA GLU A 347 -16.19 10.16 15.61
C GLU A 347 -16.93 9.11 16.44
N ALA A 348 -16.27 8.01 16.79
CA ALA A 348 -16.85 6.96 17.62
C ALA A 348 -17.26 7.47 19.01
N LEU A 349 -16.39 8.22 19.68
CA LEU A 349 -16.67 8.79 21.00
C LEU A 349 -17.84 9.77 20.99
N LEU A 350 -17.97 10.61 19.95
CA LEU A 350 -19.12 11.49 19.77
C LEU A 350 -20.41 10.69 19.57
N ALA A 351 -20.37 9.64 18.76
CA ALA A 351 -21.54 8.83 18.44
C ALA A 351 -22.07 8.01 19.64
N THR A 352 -21.20 7.65 20.60
CA THR A 352 -21.58 6.81 21.76
C THR A 352 -21.67 7.60 23.08
N SER A 353 -22.06 8.88 23.03
CA SER A 353 -22.26 9.73 24.22
C SER A 353 -21.01 9.94 25.10
N ARG A 354 -19.80 9.71 24.57
CA ARG A 354 -18.51 9.99 25.26
C ARG A 354 -17.89 11.30 24.77
N ALA A 355 -18.72 12.33 24.61
CA ALA A 355 -18.29 13.62 24.07
C ALA A 355 -17.15 14.27 24.88
N GLY A 356 -17.13 14.10 26.21
CA GLY A 356 -16.04 14.58 27.07
C GLY A 356 -14.67 14.03 26.64
N ASP A 357 -14.57 12.72 26.44
CA ASP A 357 -13.35 12.07 25.97
C ASP A 357 -12.99 12.49 24.55
N ALA A 358 -13.99 12.70 23.69
CA ALA A 358 -13.80 13.19 22.32
C ALA A 358 -13.08 14.56 22.32
N PHE A 359 -13.50 15.49 23.19
CA PHE A 359 -12.85 16.80 23.31
C PHE A 359 -11.43 16.70 23.86
N VAL A 360 -11.20 15.87 24.89
CA VAL A 360 -9.85 15.62 25.44
C VAL A 360 -8.94 15.06 24.36
N LEU A 361 -9.45 14.17 23.50
CA LEU A 361 -8.70 13.60 22.39
C LEU A 361 -8.28 14.67 21.36
N VAL A 362 -9.21 15.55 20.97
CA VAL A 362 -8.91 16.68 20.08
C VAL A 362 -7.84 17.57 20.68
N ASP A 363 -7.98 17.95 21.95
CA ASP A 363 -7.03 18.85 22.62
C ASP A 363 -5.61 18.26 22.65
N ARG A 364 -5.48 16.94 22.89
CA ARG A 364 -4.18 16.24 22.86
C ARG A 364 -3.52 16.30 21.49
N VAL A 365 -4.27 15.98 20.44
CA VAL A 365 -3.74 15.95 19.07
C VAL A 365 -3.48 17.36 18.54
N VAL A 366 -4.33 18.34 18.86
CA VAL A 366 -4.12 19.74 18.48
C VAL A 366 -2.92 20.33 19.20
N LYS A 367 -2.70 20.02 20.49
CA LYS A 367 -1.51 20.45 21.23
C LYS A 367 -0.22 19.91 20.59
N ASP A 368 -0.24 18.68 20.11
CA ASP A 368 0.91 18.05 19.46
C ASP A 368 1.14 18.53 18.02
N ALA A 369 0.06 18.62 17.27
CA ALA A 369 0.08 18.84 15.83
C ALA A 369 -1.01 19.85 15.43
N PRO A 370 -0.85 21.16 15.70
CA PRO A 370 -1.84 22.18 15.35
C PRO A 370 -1.77 22.54 13.86
N THR A 371 -2.10 21.60 12.99
CA THR A 371 -2.00 21.77 11.53
C THR A 371 -3.38 21.86 10.90
N GLY A 372 -3.48 22.48 9.71
CA GLY A 372 -4.73 22.49 8.94
C GLY A 372 -5.25 21.08 8.61
N LEU A 373 -4.36 20.09 8.49
CA LEU A 373 -4.72 18.69 8.30
C LEU A 373 -5.41 18.11 9.54
N THR A 374 -4.91 18.43 10.74
CA THR A 374 -5.51 18.02 12.01
C THR A 374 -6.94 18.51 12.13
N PHE A 375 -7.15 19.82 11.98
CA PHE A 375 -8.50 20.40 12.05
C PHE A 375 -9.42 19.85 10.97
N ARG A 376 -8.93 19.74 9.72
CA ARG A 376 -9.69 19.14 8.62
C ARG A 376 -10.14 17.72 8.97
N ALA A 377 -9.24 16.88 9.47
CA ALA A 377 -9.55 15.49 9.80
C ALA A 377 -10.69 15.41 10.83
N PHE A 378 -10.65 16.19 11.91
CA PHE A 378 -11.75 16.22 12.90
C PHE A 378 -13.04 16.84 12.34
N MET A 379 -12.95 17.89 11.53
CA MET A 379 -14.10 18.53 10.88
C MET A 379 -14.82 17.59 9.90
N GLU A 380 -14.09 16.75 9.15
CA GLU A 380 -14.68 15.75 8.28
C GLU A 380 -15.57 14.76 9.07
N ARG A 381 -15.17 14.42 10.30
CA ARG A 381 -15.91 13.51 11.20
C ARG A 381 -17.17 14.16 11.77
N THR A 382 -17.08 15.42 12.21
CA THR A 382 -18.26 16.16 12.69
C THR A 382 -19.25 16.42 11.57
N ASN A 383 -18.77 16.66 10.34
CA ASN A 383 -19.61 16.81 9.15
C ASN A 383 -20.37 15.52 8.83
N ARG A 384 -19.72 14.36 8.92
CA ARG A 384 -20.37 13.06 8.74
C ARG A 384 -21.48 12.81 9.78
N LEU A 385 -21.23 13.18 11.04
CA LEU A 385 -22.21 13.08 12.12
C LEU A 385 -23.25 14.23 12.10
N ARG A 386 -23.15 15.17 11.15
CA ARG A 386 -24.00 16.37 11.04
C ARG A 386 -23.99 17.26 12.30
N VAL A 387 -22.90 17.26 13.06
CA VAL A 387 -22.71 18.12 14.24
C VAL A 387 -22.07 19.46 13.83
N PHE A 388 -22.80 20.24 13.03
CA PHE A 388 -22.25 21.41 12.35
C PHE A 388 -21.73 22.51 13.28
N THR A 389 -22.37 22.71 14.43
CA THR A 389 -21.92 23.68 15.45
C THR A 389 -20.53 23.33 15.98
N LEU A 390 -20.22 22.03 16.09
CA LEU A 390 -18.90 21.58 16.48
C LEU A 390 -17.89 21.76 15.36
N THR A 391 -18.28 21.53 14.10
CA THR A 391 -17.42 21.82 12.96
C THR A 391 -17.03 23.31 12.92
N GLU A 392 -17.99 24.22 13.15
CA GLU A 392 -17.75 25.67 13.22
C GLU A 392 -16.81 26.05 14.36
N ARG A 393 -16.96 25.42 15.54
CA ARG A 393 -16.07 25.62 16.69
C ARG A 393 -14.64 25.18 16.35
N LEU A 394 -14.46 23.99 15.78
CA LEU A 394 -13.16 23.48 15.35
C LEU A 394 -12.53 24.38 14.28
N ALA A 395 -13.34 24.90 13.36
CA ALA A 395 -12.86 25.85 12.35
C ALA A 395 -12.33 27.13 12.98
N LYS A 396 -13.09 27.73 13.91
CA LYS A 396 -12.68 28.95 14.62
C LYS A 396 -11.35 28.73 15.36
N GLN A 397 -11.27 27.67 16.16
CA GLN A 397 -10.04 27.30 16.87
C GLN A 397 -8.87 27.08 15.89
N GLY A 398 -9.11 26.39 14.77
CA GLY A 398 -8.09 26.15 13.77
C GLY A 398 -7.60 27.43 13.10
N LEU A 399 -8.49 28.35 12.71
CA LEU A 399 -8.14 29.62 12.06
C LEU A 399 -7.29 30.54 12.96
N GLU A 400 -7.40 30.40 14.28
CA GLU A 400 -6.59 31.13 15.27
C GLU A 400 -5.16 30.59 15.38
N VAL A 401 -4.95 29.29 15.12
CA VAL A 401 -3.67 28.61 15.41
C VAL A 401 -2.88 28.26 14.14
N VAL A 402 -3.53 27.99 13.01
CA VAL A 402 -2.84 27.54 11.79
C VAL A 402 -2.39 28.71 10.90
N GLY A 403 -1.26 28.54 10.22
CA GLY A 403 -0.81 29.49 9.19
C GLY A 403 -1.68 29.47 7.92
N GLU A 404 -1.46 30.42 6.99
CA GLU A 404 -2.28 30.62 5.78
C GLU A 404 -2.55 29.34 4.97
N ARG A 405 -1.53 28.51 4.76
CA ARG A 405 -1.70 27.22 4.06
C ARG A 405 -2.68 26.29 4.78
N GLY A 406 -2.65 26.28 6.12
CA GLY A 406 -3.58 25.50 6.93
C GLY A 406 -5.01 26.04 6.88
N LYS A 407 -5.18 27.36 6.76
CA LYS A 407 -6.51 27.99 6.66
C LYS A 407 -7.29 27.51 5.45
N GLY A 408 -6.62 27.25 4.32
CA GLY A 408 -7.27 26.70 3.12
C GLY A 408 -7.95 25.34 3.36
N HIS A 409 -7.36 24.47 4.18
CA HIS A 409 -7.98 23.19 4.55
C HIS A 409 -9.25 23.38 5.40
N ILE A 410 -9.23 24.35 6.31
CA ILE A 410 -10.37 24.67 7.19
C ILE A 410 -11.51 25.32 6.38
N GLN A 411 -11.19 26.29 5.53
CA GLN A 411 -12.15 26.99 4.68
C GLN A 411 -12.87 26.03 3.74
N SER A 412 -12.14 25.07 3.15
CA SER A 412 -12.74 24.03 2.31
C SER A 412 -13.80 23.22 3.05
N GLN A 413 -13.57 22.87 4.33
CA GLN A 413 -14.55 22.14 5.15
C GLN A 413 -15.72 23.04 5.58
N LEU A 414 -15.48 24.33 5.85
CA LEU A 414 -16.56 25.29 6.15
C LEU A 414 -17.52 25.46 4.95
N SER A 415 -17.00 25.55 3.73
CA SER A 415 -17.82 25.60 2.53
C SER A 415 -18.68 24.34 2.37
N LEU A 416 -18.14 23.16 2.69
CA LEU A 416 -18.87 21.90 2.63
C LEU A 416 -20.07 21.87 3.60
N ILE A 417 -19.92 22.40 4.82
CA ILE A 417 -21.03 22.47 5.79
C ILE A 417 -22.21 23.26 5.25
N LEU A 418 -21.96 24.39 4.57
CA LEU A 418 -23.03 25.21 4.00
C LEU A 418 -23.87 24.41 2.99
N THR A 419 -23.19 23.61 2.16
CA THR A 419 -23.86 22.69 1.23
C THR A 419 -24.67 21.62 1.98
N LEU A 420 -24.09 21.00 3.01
CA LEU A 420 -24.76 19.95 3.79
C LEU A 420 -25.98 20.47 4.57
N LYS A 421 -25.89 21.67 5.17
CA LYS A 421 -27.02 22.33 5.85
C LYS A 421 -28.17 22.61 4.90
N ALA A 422 -27.88 23.18 3.72
CA ALA A 422 -28.89 23.44 2.70
C ALA A 422 -29.57 22.15 2.19
N GLN A 423 -28.82 21.04 2.12
CA GLN A 423 -29.39 19.73 1.79
C GLN A 423 -30.35 19.22 2.87
N ASP A 424 -30.02 19.41 4.15
CA ASP A 424 -30.88 18.99 5.27
C ASP A 424 -32.16 19.82 5.35
N GLU A 425 -32.05 21.14 5.18
CA GLU A 425 -33.21 22.02 5.11
C GLU A 425 -34.15 21.61 3.96
N ARG A 426 -33.58 21.35 2.77
CA ARG A 426 -34.37 20.89 1.62
C ARG A 426 -35.03 19.54 1.88
N LYS A 427 -34.32 18.58 2.49
CA LYS A 427 -34.88 17.27 2.83
C LYS A 427 -36.03 17.42 3.83
N GLY A 428 -35.87 18.24 4.86
CA GLY A 428 -36.92 18.50 5.85
C GLY A 428 -38.18 19.09 5.24
N LEU A 429 -38.04 20.03 4.28
CA LEU A 429 -39.18 20.59 3.55
C LEU A 429 -39.91 19.54 2.70
N LEU A 430 -39.18 18.64 2.03
CA LEU A 430 -39.77 17.56 1.24
C LEU A 430 -40.49 16.53 2.12
N ASP A 431 -39.89 16.17 3.26
CA ASP A 431 -40.50 15.23 4.21
C ASP A 431 -41.78 15.84 4.84
N GLU A 432 -41.81 17.16 5.08
CA GLU A 432 -43.01 17.87 5.55
C GLU A 432 -44.10 17.97 4.46
N GLU A 433 -43.71 18.25 3.21
CA GLU A 433 -44.63 18.27 2.07
C GLU A 433 -45.27 16.91 1.84
N GLN A 434 -44.47 15.83 1.88
CA GLN A 434 -44.99 14.46 1.75
C GLN A 434 -45.98 14.13 2.87
N ARG A 435 -45.67 14.48 4.13
CA ARG A 435 -46.58 14.25 5.25
C ARG A 435 -47.92 14.97 5.08
N ARG A 436 -47.91 16.21 4.55
CA ARG A 436 -49.15 16.96 4.29
C ARG A 436 -49.99 16.34 3.17
N LEU A 437 -49.35 15.75 2.16
CA LEU A 437 -50.04 15.02 1.10
C LEU A 437 -50.68 13.73 1.66
N ASP A 438 -49.94 12.99 2.47
CA ASP A 438 -50.43 11.76 3.11
C ASP A 438 -51.63 12.06 4.05
N GLU A 439 -51.58 13.16 4.81
CA GLU A 439 -52.70 13.59 5.68
C GLU A 439 -53.94 14.04 4.88
N ALA A 440 -53.78 14.64 3.70
CA ALA A 440 -54.90 15.07 2.86
C ALA A 440 -55.62 13.88 2.19
N ASP A 441 -54.88 12.83 1.82
CA ASP A 441 -55.45 11.62 1.20
C ASP A 441 -56.29 10.78 2.20
N ASP A 442 -55.99 10.86 3.50
CA ASP A 442 -56.76 10.19 4.56
C ASP A 442 -58.10 10.90 4.87
N ASP A 443 -58.17 12.22 4.68
CA ASP A 443 -59.40 13.01 4.90
C ASP A 443 -60.44 12.80 3.77
N ASP A 444 -60.01 12.48 2.54
CA ASP A 444 -60.90 12.20 1.41
C ASP A 444 -61.50 10.77 1.42
N GLN A 445 -61.04 9.89 2.32
CA GLN A 445 -61.53 8.51 2.46
C GLN A 445 -62.59 8.31 3.57
N ASN A 446 -62.86 9.35 4.38
CA ASN A 446 -63.92 9.37 5.40
C ASN A 446 -65.13 10.18 4.95
#